data_AF-A0A939XWX2-F1
#
_entry.id   AF-A0A939XWX2-F1
#
_cell.length_a   1.000
_cell.length_b   1.000
_cell.length_c   1.000
_cell.angle_alpha   90.00
_cell.angle_beta   90.00
_cell.angle_gamma   90.00
#
_symmetry.space_group_name_H-M   'P 1'
#
loop_
_entity.id
_entity.type
_entity.pdbx_description
1 polymer ?
#
loop_
_entity_poly.entity_id
_entity_poly.type
_entity_poly.pdbx_seq_one_letter_code
_entity_poly.pdbx_strand_id
1 'polypeptide(L)'
;MNYTIEDQGFDIKFRYQFCSFLGPMEEERYAQKIFVDIVKTDDSGNDIQIIGKASIKIMLLSQALDDNFDIFQIFDSDSYTMRIGEEIYDFDLRNIKEDLQRKLFGDDIMINPNICIFERMMILPEYRGLGIGAKFVKDRFHYFSTACGLIVMQPFPLQFEPSHTLERDNEFESKMGYDKMEHDSLKAMKSLKDYYKKIGYITVRGYKDLMFLIPNVKNDKLDAIDLEESLINPKA
;
A
#
# COMPACT_ATOMS: atom_id res chain seq x y z
N MET A 1 -34.82 24.64 -21.66
CA MET A 1 -34.61 23.94 -20.37
C MET A 1 -33.17 23.50 -20.36
N ASN A 2 -32.32 24.20 -19.61
CA ASN A 2 -30.94 23.80 -19.41
C ASN A 2 -30.96 22.72 -18.33
N TYR A 3 -30.69 21.47 -18.70
CA TYR A 3 -30.35 20.45 -17.73
C TYR A 3 -28.97 20.79 -17.18
N THR A 4 -28.93 21.33 -15.97
CA THR A 4 -27.72 21.31 -15.16
C THR A 4 -27.40 19.84 -14.95
N ILE A 5 -26.27 19.37 -15.49
CA ILE A 5 -25.73 18.06 -15.15
C ILE A 5 -25.38 18.18 -13.67
N GLU A 6 -26.24 17.66 -12.79
CA GLU A 6 -25.87 17.45 -11.40
C GLU A 6 -24.69 16.49 -11.42
N ASP A 7 -23.54 16.97 -10.92
CA ASP A 7 -22.36 16.16 -10.63
C ASP A 7 -22.80 15.06 -9.65
N GLN A 8 -23.24 13.91 -10.18
CA GLN A 8 -23.72 12.81 -9.35
C GLN A 8 -22.52 12.21 -8.61
N GLY A 9 -22.51 12.39 -7.29
CA GLY A 9 -21.57 11.71 -6.42
C GLY A 9 -21.66 10.20 -6.61
N PHE A 10 -20.57 9.49 -6.31
CA PHE A 10 -20.56 8.03 -6.31
C PHE A 10 -19.90 7.47 -5.06
N ASP A 11 -20.34 6.29 -4.69
CA ASP A 11 -19.78 5.55 -3.57
C ASP A 11 -18.71 4.56 -4.04
N ILE A 12 -17.80 4.25 -3.13
CA ILE A 12 -16.80 3.21 -3.32
C ILE A 12 -16.81 2.23 -2.17
N LYS A 13 -16.44 0.99 -2.48
CA LYS A 13 -16.05 0.01 -1.47
C LYS A 13 -14.75 -0.67 -1.85
N PHE A 14 -14.05 -1.15 -0.83
CA PHE A 14 -12.85 -1.94 -0.99
C PHE A 14 -13.18 -3.42 -0.74
N ARG A 15 -12.91 -4.28 -1.72
CA ARG A 15 -13.11 -5.73 -1.60
C ARG A 15 -11.76 -6.42 -1.38
N TYR A 16 -11.60 -7.03 -0.22
CA TYR A 16 -10.37 -7.71 0.20
C TYR A 16 -10.41 -9.19 -0.12
N GLN A 17 -9.31 -9.71 -0.64
CA GLN A 17 -9.10 -11.12 -0.92
C GLN A 17 -7.71 -11.52 -0.44
N PHE A 18 -7.62 -12.62 0.30
CA PHE A 18 -6.36 -13.21 0.73
C PHE A 18 -6.53 -14.72 0.80
N CYS A 19 -5.41 -15.42 0.71
CA CYS A 19 -5.35 -16.86 0.86
C CYS A 19 -4.36 -17.19 1.97
N SER A 20 -4.64 -18.29 2.68
CA SER A 20 -3.71 -18.88 3.64
C SER A 20 -3.29 -20.25 3.12
N PHE A 21 -2.00 -20.57 3.27
CA PHE A 21 -1.46 -21.87 2.90
C PHE A 21 -1.44 -22.80 4.11
N LEU A 22 -1.97 -24.02 3.96
CA LEU A 22 -2.02 -25.04 5.01
C LEU A 22 -1.02 -26.19 4.78
N GLY A 23 -0.13 -26.07 3.78
CA GLY A 23 0.88 -27.09 3.47
C GLY A 23 2.03 -27.10 4.49
N PRO A 24 3.23 -27.62 4.14
CA PRO A 24 4.38 -27.66 5.06
C PRO A 24 4.75 -26.30 5.66
N MET A 25 5.60 -26.31 6.68
CA MET A 25 6.10 -25.08 7.31
C MET A 25 7.17 -24.45 6.42
N GLU A 26 6.73 -23.65 5.47
CA GLU A 26 7.53 -22.90 4.48
C GLU A 26 7.21 -21.39 4.60
N GLU A 27 7.95 -20.55 3.87
CA GLU A 27 7.84 -19.09 3.90
C GLU A 27 6.42 -18.56 3.66
N GLU A 28 5.62 -19.22 2.82
CA GLU A 28 4.26 -18.75 2.48
C GLU A 28 3.28 -18.80 3.65
N ARG A 29 3.59 -19.56 4.70
CA ARG A 29 2.81 -19.52 5.95
C ARG A 29 2.98 -18.21 6.70
N TYR A 30 4.10 -17.53 6.52
CA TYR A 30 4.48 -16.33 7.26
C TYR A 30 4.39 -15.05 6.42
N ALA A 31 3.92 -15.13 5.17
CA ALA A 31 3.69 -13.99 4.30
C ALA A 31 2.27 -14.02 3.73
N GLN A 32 1.39 -13.16 4.25
CA GLN A 32 0.02 -13.05 3.76
C GLN A 32 -0.10 -11.94 2.72
N LYS A 33 -0.33 -12.32 1.46
CA LYS A 33 -0.65 -11.36 0.39
C LYS A 33 -2.15 -11.07 0.36
N ILE A 34 -2.48 -9.78 0.34
CA ILE A 34 -3.85 -9.29 0.31
C ILE A 34 -4.03 -8.47 -0.96
N PHE A 35 -4.99 -8.90 -1.77
CA PHE A 35 -5.43 -8.21 -2.98
C PHE A 35 -6.69 -7.41 -2.68
N VAL A 36 -6.79 -6.24 -3.30
CA VAL A 36 -7.91 -5.33 -3.10
C VAL A 36 -8.45 -4.85 -4.43
N ASP A 37 -9.73 -5.09 -4.67
CA ASP A 37 -10.46 -4.38 -5.71
C ASP A 37 -11.08 -3.11 -5.11
N ILE A 38 -10.87 -1.98 -5.79
CA ILE A 38 -11.55 -0.71 -5.50
C ILE A 38 -12.75 -0.64 -6.44
N VAL A 39 -13.96 -0.68 -5.88
CA VAL A 39 -15.20 -0.88 -6.63
C VAL A 39 -16.09 0.35 -6.49
N LYS A 40 -16.52 0.92 -7.61
CA LYS A 40 -17.60 1.92 -7.67
C LYS A 40 -18.94 1.22 -7.46
N THR A 41 -19.79 1.79 -6.62
CA THR A 41 -21.14 1.27 -6.34
C THR A 41 -22.23 2.26 -6.73
N ASP A 42 -23.46 1.75 -6.90
CA ASP A 42 -24.67 2.58 -6.98
C ASP A 42 -25.17 2.97 -5.57
N ASP A 43 -26.21 3.80 -5.51
CA ASP A 43 -26.85 4.25 -4.26
C ASP A 43 -27.43 3.07 -3.42
N SER A 44 -27.57 1.90 -4.02
CA SER A 44 -28.02 0.67 -3.35
C SER A 44 -26.85 -0.22 -2.89
N GLY A 45 -25.60 0.20 -3.12
CA GLY A 45 -24.39 -0.54 -2.77
C GLY A 45 -24.01 -1.67 -3.74
N ASN A 46 -24.71 -1.80 -4.87
CA ASN A 46 -24.41 -2.80 -5.88
C ASN A 46 -23.14 -2.44 -6.65
N ASP A 47 -22.40 -3.47 -7.07
CA ASP A 47 -21.18 -3.31 -7.84
C ASP A 47 -21.47 -2.79 -9.25
N ILE A 48 -20.89 -1.64 -9.60
CA ILE A 48 -20.94 -1.11 -10.97
C ILE A 48 -19.66 -1.51 -11.71
N GLN A 49 -18.50 -1.15 -11.17
CA GLN A 49 -17.23 -1.27 -11.89
C GLN A 49 -16.03 -1.35 -10.93
N ILE A 50 -15.03 -2.18 -11.26
CA ILE A 50 -13.70 -2.09 -10.64
C ILE A 50 -12.99 -0.88 -11.23
N ILE A 51 -12.68 0.11 -10.37
CA ILE A 51 -12.04 1.37 -10.75
C ILE A 51 -10.59 1.47 -10.29
N GLY A 52 -10.15 0.51 -9.49
CA GLY A 52 -8.78 0.43 -9.01
C GLY A 52 -8.46 -0.95 -8.45
N LYS A 53 -7.17 -1.22 -8.30
CA LYS A 53 -6.63 -2.44 -7.69
C LYS A 53 -5.46 -2.09 -6.79
N ALA A 54 -5.30 -2.78 -5.67
CA ALA A 54 -4.14 -2.63 -4.80
C ALA A 54 -3.67 -3.99 -4.28
N SER A 55 -2.42 -4.06 -3.86
CA SER A 55 -1.88 -5.20 -3.13
C SER A 55 -0.98 -4.77 -1.99
N ILE A 56 -1.07 -5.52 -0.91
CA ILE A 56 -0.22 -5.40 0.28
C ILE A 56 0.21 -6.80 0.71
N LYS A 57 1.28 -6.88 1.48
CA LYS A 57 1.79 -8.12 2.06
C LYS A 57 2.02 -7.92 3.55
N ILE A 58 1.49 -8.80 4.39
CA ILE A 58 1.76 -8.81 5.83
C ILE A 58 2.76 -9.92 6.12
N MET A 59 3.92 -9.52 6.62
CA MET A 59 4.96 -10.39 7.13
C MET A 59 4.63 -10.74 8.58
N LEU A 60 4.24 -11.98 8.84
CA LEU A 60 3.82 -12.51 10.13
C LEU A 60 5.03 -12.91 10.99
N LEU A 61 5.93 -11.95 11.23
CA LEU A 61 7.20 -12.18 11.91
C LEU A 61 7.02 -12.63 13.37
N SER A 62 5.97 -12.20 14.07
CA SER A 62 5.63 -12.71 15.41
C SER A 62 5.48 -14.23 15.39
N GLN A 63 4.73 -14.73 14.40
CA GLN A 63 4.46 -16.16 14.28
C GLN A 63 5.71 -16.94 13.88
N ALA A 64 6.53 -16.38 12.98
CA ALA A 64 7.82 -16.98 12.63
C ALA A 64 8.80 -17.03 13.81
N LEU A 65 8.81 -16.02 14.68
CA LEU A 65 9.59 -16.02 15.90
C LEU A 65 9.11 -17.12 16.86
N ASP A 66 7.80 -17.23 17.07
CA ASP A 66 7.18 -18.26 17.92
C ASP A 66 7.46 -19.69 17.41
N ASP A 67 7.37 -19.90 16.10
CA ASP A 67 7.65 -21.18 15.44
C ASP A 67 9.17 -21.45 15.28
N ASN A 68 10.02 -20.50 15.67
CA ASN A 68 11.46 -20.49 15.44
C ASN A 68 11.86 -20.72 13.96
N PHE A 69 11.07 -20.18 13.04
CA PHE A 69 11.32 -20.19 11.60
C PHE A 69 12.40 -19.15 11.23
N ASP A 70 13.11 -19.41 10.13
CA ASP A 70 14.14 -18.52 9.61
C ASP A 70 13.51 -17.31 8.93
N ILE A 71 13.66 -16.13 9.55
CA ILE A 71 13.09 -14.88 9.02
C ILE A 71 13.74 -14.50 7.70
N PHE A 72 15.00 -14.85 7.48
CA PHE A 72 15.68 -14.58 6.21
C PHE A 72 14.92 -15.23 5.04
N GLN A 73 14.50 -16.48 5.19
CA GLN A 73 13.73 -17.21 4.17
C GLN A 73 12.39 -16.52 3.84
N ILE A 74 11.72 -15.93 4.83
CA ILE A 74 10.47 -15.21 4.60
C ILE A 74 10.71 -13.97 3.72
N PHE A 75 11.78 -13.23 4.00
CA PHE A 75 12.13 -12.05 3.21
C PHE A 75 12.66 -12.42 1.81
N ASP A 76 13.37 -13.55 1.69
CA ASP A 76 13.90 -14.07 0.41
C ASP A 76 12.83 -14.72 -0.49
N SER A 77 11.55 -14.65 -0.11
CA SER A 77 10.43 -15.14 -0.93
C SER A 77 10.30 -14.44 -2.28
N ASP A 78 10.66 -13.15 -2.36
CA ASP A 78 10.81 -12.43 -3.61
C ASP A 78 11.77 -11.24 -3.50
N SER A 79 12.31 -10.80 -4.65
CA SER A 79 13.32 -9.74 -4.70
C SER A 79 12.87 -8.38 -4.15
N TYR A 80 11.56 -8.07 -4.17
CA TYR A 80 11.04 -6.81 -3.66
C TYR A 80 10.99 -6.82 -2.13
N THR A 81 10.50 -7.93 -1.58
CA THR A 81 10.45 -8.19 -0.14
C THR A 81 11.86 -8.24 0.44
N MET A 82 12.78 -8.97 -0.20
CA MET A 82 14.16 -9.10 0.27
C MET A 82 14.87 -7.75 0.33
N ARG A 83 14.74 -6.92 -0.71
CA ARG A 83 15.33 -5.57 -0.73
C ARG A 83 14.86 -4.70 0.43
N ILE A 84 13.57 -4.76 0.75
CA ILE A 84 13.02 -4.05 1.91
C ILE A 84 13.64 -4.61 3.20
N GLY A 85 13.68 -5.94 3.34
CA GLY A 85 14.28 -6.63 4.48
C GLY A 85 15.74 -6.26 4.72
N GLU A 86 16.57 -6.31 3.69
CA GLU A 86 17.98 -5.91 3.74
C GLU A 86 18.17 -4.47 4.20
N GLU A 87 17.24 -3.57 3.86
CA GLU A 87 17.29 -2.19 4.34
C GLU A 87 16.89 -2.09 5.81
N ILE A 88 15.76 -2.68 6.22
CA ILE A 88 15.10 -2.36 7.50
C ILE A 88 15.35 -3.37 8.63
N TYR A 89 15.75 -4.60 8.32
CA TYR A 89 15.81 -5.72 9.26
C TYR A 89 17.26 -6.16 9.51
N ASP A 90 17.54 -6.55 10.74
CA ASP A 90 18.76 -7.23 11.15
C ASP A 90 18.42 -8.71 11.34
N PHE A 91 18.85 -9.54 10.39
CA PHE A 91 18.52 -10.97 10.37
C PHE A 91 19.24 -11.76 11.48
N ASP A 92 20.44 -11.32 11.89
CA ASP A 92 21.20 -11.95 12.96
C ASP A 92 20.56 -11.66 14.33
N LEU A 93 20.19 -10.40 14.56
CA LEU A 93 19.51 -9.97 15.78
C LEU A 93 18.00 -10.29 15.78
N ARG A 94 17.47 -10.75 14.64
CA ARG A 94 16.05 -11.05 14.41
C ARG A 94 15.15 -9.88 14.83
N ASN A 95 15.51 -8.65 14.48
CA ASN A 95 14.73 -7.45 14.81
C ASN A 95 14.90 -6.35 13.74
N ILE A 96 14.06 -5.31 13.77
CA ILE A 96 14.29 -4.08 13.00
C ILE A 96 15.66 -3.50 13.38
N LYS A 97 16.40 -2.98 12.39
CA LYS A 97 17.70 -2.34 12.62
C LYS A 97 17.59 -1.25 13.67
N GLU A 98 18.50 -1.28 14.63
CA GLU A 98 18.46 -0.41 15.81
C GLU A 98 18.47 1.09 15.44
N ASP A 99 19.16 1.49 14.37
CA ASP A 99 19.16 2.88 13.90
C ASP A 99 17.80 3.30 13.30
N LEU A 100 17.11 2.41 12.58
CA LEU A 100 15.75 2.65 12.10
C LEU A 100 14.77 2.73 13.27
N GLN A 101 14.86 1.77 14.19
CA GLN A 101 14.01 1.73 15.37
C GLN A 101 14.10 3.05 16.16
N ARG A 102 15.32 3.51 16.48
CA ARG A 102 15.52 4.81 17.15
C ARG A 102 14.95 6.00 16.38
N LYS A 103 15.05 6.00 15.05
CA LYS A 103 14.53 7.11 14.22
C LYS A 103 13.01 7.12 14.11
N LEU A 104 12.35 5.96 14.22
CA LEU A 104 10.90 5.83 14.11
C LEU A 104 10.20 5.92 15.47
N PHE A 105 10.77 5.30 16.50
CA PHE A 105 10.14 5.10 17.81
C PHE A 105 10.88 5.81 18.95
N GLY A 106 12.06 6.39 18.71
CA GLY A 106 12.87 6.97 19.77
C GLY A 106 13.40 5.90 20.72
N ASP A 107 13.16 6.09 22.02
CA ASP A 107 13.49 5.11 23.06
C ASP A 107 12.39 4.04 23.24
N ASP A 108 11.24 4.21 22.59
CA ASP A 108 10.18 3.22 22.59
C ASP A 108 10.53 2.03 21.67
N ILE A 109 9.91 0.88 21.96
CA ILE A 109 10.11 -0.36 21.20
C ILE A 109 8.88 -0.63 20.33
N MET A 110 9.12 -1.08 19.10
CA MET A 110 8.06 -1.62 18.25
C MET A 110 7.47 -2.88 18.91
N ILE A 111 6.23 -2.76 19.39
CA ILE A 111 5.57 -3.82 20.18
C ILE A 111 5.21 -5.04 19.31
N ASN A 112 4.78 -4.80 18.06
CA ASN A 112 4.36 -5.84 17.15
C ASN A 112 5.43 -5.99 16.04
N PRO A 113 6.18 -7.09 15.97
CA PRO A 113 7.25 -7.27 14.98
C PRO A 113 6.73 -7.50 13.57
N ASN A 114 5.43 -7.77 13.37
CA ASN A 114 4.86 -7.91 12.03
C ASN A 114 5.03 -6.63 11.22
N ILE A 115 5.30 -6.80 9.92
CA ILE A 115 5.53 -5.71 8.97
C ILE A 115 4.50 -5.80 7.85
N CYS A 116 3.84 -4.69 7.55
CA CYS A 116 3.01 -4.58 6.36
C CYS A 116 3.80 -3.87 5.26
N ILE A 117 3.97 -4.54 4.13
CA ILE A 117 4.58 -4.00 2.92
C ILE A 117 3.45 -3.57 1.99
N PHE A 118 3.34 -2.28 1.72
CA PHE A 118 2.46 -1.77 0.68
C PHE A 118 3.15 -1.90 -0.68
N GLU A 119 2.64 -2.80 -1.52
CA GLU A 119 3.29 -3.18 -2.77
C GLU A 119 2.83 -2.32 -3.95
N ARG A 120 1.51 -2.18 -4.14
CA ARG A 120 0.97 -1.60 -5.36
C ARG A 120 -0.40 -0.97 -5.17
N MET A 121 -0.66 0.11 -5.90
CA MET A 121 -2.01 0.65 -6.08
C MET A 121 -2.15 1.30 -7.45
N MET A 122 -3.24 0.93 -8.12
CA MET A 122 -3.63 1.38 -9.45
C MET A 122 -5.06 1.91 -9.38
N ILE A 123 -5.27 3.10 -9.92
CA ILE A 123 -6.60 3.71 -10.07
C ILE A 123 -6.73 4.14 -11.52
N LEU A 124 -7.88 3.83 -12.14
CA LEU A 124 -8.17 4.21 -13.52
C LEU A 124 -8.08 5.75 -13.69
N PRO A 125 -7.56 6.24 -14.83
CA PRO A 125 -7.25 7.66 -15.04
C PRO A 125 -8.37 8.64 -14.68
N GLU A 126 -9.62 8.30 -15.00
CA GLU A 126 -10.80 9.12 -14.78
C GLU A 126 -11.21 9.26 -13.30
N TYR A 127 -10.70 8.39 -12.42
CA TYR A 127 -10.95 8.41 -10.98
C TYR A 127 -9.76 8.93 -10.15
N ARG A 128 -8.66 9.33 -10.80
CA ARG A 128 -7.47 9.88 -10.11
C ARG A 128 -7.74 11.29 -9.62
N GLY A 129 -7.08 11.66 -8.51
CA GLY A 129 -7.21 12.99 -7.93
C GLY A 129 -8.45 13.19 -7.05
N LEU A 130 -9.31 12.16 -6.93
CA LEU A 130 -10.53 12.18 -6.12
C LEU A 130 -10.30 11.74 -4.66
N GLY A 131 -9.06 11.66 -4.19
CA GLY A 131 -8.77 11.22 -2.82
C GLY A 131 -8.95 9.72 -2.52
N ILE A 132 -9.37 8.91 -3.50
CA ILE A 132 -9.59 7.45 -3.35
C ILE A 132 -8.37 6.74 -2.75
N GLY A 133 -7.16 7.02 -3.23
CA GLY A 133 -5.97 6.38 -2.71
C GLY A 133 -5.63 6.83 -1.28
N ALA A 134 -6.01 8.03 -0.87
CA ALA A 134 -5.88 8.49 0.52
C ALA A 134 -6.88 7.76 1.43
N LYS A 135 -8.14 7.65 0.99
CA LYS A 135 -9.17 6.85 1.68
C LYS A 135 -8.75 5.39 1.81
N PHE A 136 -8.16 4.79 0.77
CA PHE A 136 -7.60 3.44 0.82
C PHE A 136 -6.53 3.32 1.89
N VAL A 137 -5.53 4.22 1.93
CA VAL A 137 -4.47 4.15 2.93
C VAL A 137 -5.03 4.33 4.35
N LYS A 138 -5.96 5.25 4.57
CA LYS A 138 -6.59 5.44 5.90
C LYS A 138 -7.38 4.21 6.34
N ASP A 139 -8.22 3.69 5.47
CA ASP A 139 -8.98 2.46 5.74
C ASP A 139 -8.01 1.32 6.13
N ARG A 140 -6.94 1.14 5.35
CA ARG A 140 -5.90 0.13 5.64
C ARG A 140 -5.13 0.37 6.92
N PHE A 141 -4.79 1.61 7.21
CA PHE A 141 -4.17 1.97 8.48
C PHE A 141 -5.06 1.55 9.65
N HIS A 142 -6.37 1.81 9.60
CA HIS A 142 -7.29 1.38 10.66
C HIS A 142 -7.35 -0.14 10.80
N TYR A 143 -7.56 -0.87 9.71
CA TYR A 143 -7.71 -2.34 9.78
C TYR A 143 -6.42 -3.08 10.15
N PHE A 144 -5.24 -2.58 9.75
CA PHE A 144 -3.96 -3.24 10.02
C PHE A 144 -3.17 -2.64 11.17
N SER A 145 -3.69 -1.60 11.82
CA SER A 145 -3.03 -0.98 12.97
C SER A 145 -2.74 -1.95 14.11
N THR A 146 -3.60 -2.95 14.29
CA THR A 146 -3.40 -4.00 15.29
C THR A 146 -2.58 -5.18 14.76
N ALA A 147 -2.53 -5.37 13.44
CA ALA A 147 -1.90 -6.52 12.79
C ALA A 147 -0.38 -6.35 12.59
N CYS A 148 0.11 -5.12 12.48
CA CYS A 148 1.52 -4.81 12.26
C CYS A 148 2.00 -3.60 13.07
N GLY A 149 3.29 -3.59 13.45
CA GLY A 149 3.91 -2.45 14.12
C GLY A 149 4.56 -1.45 13.17
N LEU A 150 4.75 -1.84 11.90
CA LEU A 150 5.34 -1.00 10.87
C LEU A 150 4.67 -1.26 9.53
N ILE A 151 4.30 -0.18 8.84
CA ILE A 151 3.92 -0.23 7.43
C ILE A 151 5.04 0.44 6.64
N VAL A 152 5.56 -0.25 5.63
CA VAL A 152 6.65 0.21 4.77
C VAL A 152 6.25 0.12 3.30
N MET A 153 6.76 1.04 2.49
CA MET A 153 6.72 0.93 1.03
C MET A 153 8.03 1.39 0.42
N GLN A 154 8.38 0.82 -0.73
CA GLN A 154 9.34 1.42 -1.66
C GLN A 154 8.54 2.05 -2.82
N PRO A 155 8.31 3.38 -2.83
CA PRO A 155 7.53 4.02 -3.89
C PRO A 155 8.23 3.85 -5.23
N PHE A 156 7.48 3.42 -6.25
CA PHE A 156 7.95 3.30 -7.61
C PHE A 156 6.87 3.79 -8.58
N PRO A 157 7.14 4.80 -9.43
CA PRO A 157 6.15 5.26 -10.40
C PRO A 157 5.90 4.18 -11.46
N LEU A 158 4.68 3.66 -11.48
CA LEU A 158 4.33 2.47 -12.24
C LEU A 158 4.63 2.61 -13.73
N GLN A 159 4.55 3.82 -14.32
CA GLN A 159 4.83 4.02 -15.74
C GLN A 159 6.27 3.66 -16.18
N PHE A 160 7.20 3.47 -15.24
CA PHE A 160 8.56 3.00 -15.52
C PHE A 160 8.76 1.50 -15.27
N GLU A 161 7.70 0.75 -14.95
CA GLU A 161 7.81 -0.71 -14.82
C GLU A 161 8.09 -1.33 -16.19
N PRO A 162 9.12 -2.19 -16.31
CA PRO A 162 9.46 -2.82 -17.58
C PRO A 162 8.37 -3.79 -18.07
N SER A 163 7.53 -4.30 -17.16
CA SER A 163 6.44 -5.25 -17.45
C SER A 163 5.38 -4.71 -18.41
N HIS A 164 5.25 -3.39 -18.58
CA HIS A 164 4.30 -2.80 -19.56
C HIS A 164 4.60 -3.19 -21.01
N THR A 165 5.84 -3.60 -21.30
CA THR A 165 6.28 -4.00 -22.64
C THR A 165 6.00 -5.48 -22.96
N LEU A 166 5.50 -6.26 -22.00
CA LEU A 166 5.08 -7.63 -22.21
C LEU A 166 3.56 -7.63 -22.38
N GLU A 167 3.09 -7.80 -23.62
CA GLU A 167 1.67 -7.74 -24.07
C GLU A 167 0.69 -8.72 -23.37
N ARG A 168 1.11 -9.41 -22.29
CA ARG A 168 0.34 -10.47 -21.63
C ARG A 168 -0.37 -10.09 -20.34
N ASP A 169 -0.15 -8.91 -19.78
CA ASP A 169 -0.72 -8.57 -18.47
C ASP A 169 -1.95 -7.65 -18.54
N ASN A 170 -3.10 -8.26 -18.26
CA ASN A 170 -4.35 -7.70 -17.73
C ASN A 170 -5.04 -6.58 -18.55
N GLU A 171 -6.28 -6.83 -19.02
CA GLU A 171 -7.19 -5.83 -19.61
C GLU A 171 -7.35 -4.56 -18.74
N PHE A 172 -7.11 -4.67 -17.44
CA PHE A 172 -7.12 -3.53 -16.52
C PHE A 172 -5.89 -2.63 -16.66
N GLU A 173 -4.70 -3.20 -16.83
CA GLU A 173 -3.44 -2.44 -16.95
C GLU A 173 -3.38 -1.63 -18.23
N SER A 174 -3.94 -2.15 -19.34
CA SER A 174 -4.01 -1.41 -20.61
C SER A 174 -4.85 -0.13 -20.52
N LYS A 175 -5.74 -0.02 -19.53
CA LYS A 175 -6.59 1.16 -19.28
C LYS A 175 -5.91 2.21 -18.39
N MET A 176 -4.70 1.95 -17.89
CA MET A 176 -4.02 2.81 -16.92
C MET A 176 -3.44 4.10 -17.50
N GLY A 177 -3.35 4.23 -18.83
CA GLY A 177 -2.91 5.46 -19.50
C GLY A 177 -1.53 5.94 -19.05
N TYR A 178 -0.58 5.01 -18.88
CA TYR A 178 0.80 5.31 -18.47
C TYR A 178 1.52 6.23 -19.46
N ASP A 179 1.17 6.15 -20.74
CA ASP A 179 1.64 7.02 -21.83
C ASP A 179 1.35 8.50 -21.59
N LYS A 180 0.29 8.82 -20.84
CA LYS A 180 -0.14 10.19 -20.52
C LYS A 180 0.45 10.71 -19.19
N MET A 181 1.23 9.89 -18.49
CA MET A 181 1.85 10.27 -17.21
C MET A 181 3.17 11.02 -17.43
N GLU A 182 3.76 11.51 -16.33
CA GLU A 182 5.08 12.15 -16.35
C GLU A 182 6.16 11.12 -16.75
N HIS A 183 6.98 11.47 -17.74
CA HIS A 183 8.06 10.63 -18.29
C HIS A 183 9.45 10.99 -17.74
N ASP A 184 9.57 12.10 -17.01
CA ASP A 184 10.75 12.41 -16.20
C ASP A 184 10.69 11.61 -14.88
N SER A 185 11.55 10.60 -14.76
CA SER A 185 11.56 9.68 -13.63
C SER A 185 11.78 10.37 -12.28
N LEU A 186 12.59 11.44 -12.24
CA LEU A 186 12.84 12.19 -11.01
C LEU A 186 11.60 13.00 -10.61
N LYS A 187 10.93 13.65 -11.55
CA LYS A 187 9.69 14.39 -11.28
C LYS A 187 8.56 13.47 -10.87
N ALA A 188 8.39 12.34 -11.56
CA ALA A 188 7.38 11.34 -11.22
C ALA A 188 7.60 10.75 -9.83
N MET A 189 8.84 10.34 -9.52
CA MET A 189 9.21 9.85 -8.19
C MET A 189 8.95 10.90 -7.11
N LYS A 190 9.35 12.15 -7.35
CA LYS A 190 9.09 13.26 -6.41
C LYS A 190 7.59 13.45 -6.18
N SER A 191 6.80 13.50 -7.25
CA SER A 191 5.34 13.64 -7.18
C SER A 191 4.70 12.53 -6.36
N LEU A 192 5.13 11.27 -6.58
CA LEU A 192 4.65 10.10 -5.85
C LEU A 192 5.00 10.16 -4.36
N LYS A 193 6.26 10.49 -4.02
CA LYS A 193 6.69 10.67 -2.63
C LYS A 193 5.94 11.81 -1.96
N ASP A 194 5.71 12.93 -2.66
CA ASP A 194 4.96 14.07 -2.14
C ASP A 194 3.50 13.71 -1.88
N TYR A 195 2.88 12.90 -2.75
CA TYR A 195 1.53 12.36 -2.55
C TYR A 195 1.44 11.52 -1.26
N TYR A 196 2.30 10.53 -1.06
CA TYR A 196 2.25 9.70 0.15
C TYR A 196 2.63 10.48 1.42
N LYS A 197 3.51 11.49 1.32
CA LYS A 197 3.79 12.42 2.41
C LYS A 197 2.59 13.25 2.83
N LYS A 198 1.72 13.64 1.88
CA LYS A 198 0.47 14.36 2.18
C LYS A 198 -0.53 13.48 2.93
N ILE A 199 -0.56 12.19 2.60
CA ILE A 199 -1.42 11.20 3.27
C ILE A 199 -0.96 10.92 4.70
N GLY A 200 0.35 10.86 4.93
CA GLY A 200 0.88 10.63 6.28
C GLY A 200 2.18 9.86 6.35
N TYR A 201 2.66 9.32 5.22
CA TYR A 201 3.93 8.60 5.20
C TYR A 201 5.11 9.53 5.51
N ILE A 202 6.08 9.01 6.24
CA ILE A 202 7.31 9.71 6.58
C ILE A 202 8.52 9.09 5.86
N THR A 203 9.56 9.90 5.66
CA THR A 203 10.86 9.47 5.15
C THR A 203 11.88 9.51 6.27
N VAL A 204 12.76 8.53 6.35
CA VAL A 204 13.80 8.46 7.39
C VAL A 204 15.17 8.69 6.77
N ARG A 205 16.01 9.52 7.41
CA ARG A 205 17.38 9.77 6.95
C ARG A 205 18.18 8.46 6.96
N GLY A 206 18.74 8.11 5.81
CA GLY A 206 19.44 6.83 5.58
C GLY A 206 18.63 5.82 4.78
N TYR A 207 17.30 5.98 4.72
CA TYR A 207 16.34 5.10 4.06
C TYR A 207 15.65 5.86 2.93
N LYS A 208 16.42 6.25 1.91
CA LYS A 208 15.98 7.24 0.91
C LYS A 208 14.87 6.73 0.00
N ASP A 209 14.83 5.42 -0.21
CA ASP A 209 13.91 4.77 -1.13
C ASP A 209 12.69 4.20 -0.43
N LEU A 210 12.66 4.25 0.90
CA LEU A 210 11.54 3.77 1.71
C LEU A 210 10.73 4.91 2.31
N MET A 211 9.46 4.61 2.54
CA MET A 211 8.54 5.46 3.29
C MET A 211 7.80 4.61 4.31
N PHE A 212 7.45 5.22 5.45
CA PHE A 212 6.91 4.50 6.60
C PHE A 212 5.61 5.12 7.11
N LEU A 213 4.72 4.26 7.61
CA LEU A 213 3.65 4.61 8.54
C LEU A 213 3.83 3.78 9.81
N ILE A 214 3.58 4.40 10.95
CA ILE A 214 3.70 3.77 12.27
C ILE A 214 2.29 3.66 12.85
N PRO A 215 1.66 2.46 12.86
CA PRO A 215 0.25 2.37 13.18
C PRO A 215 -0.11 2.75 14.62
N ASN A 216 0.82 2.56 15.56
CA ASN A 216 0.62 2.87 16.97
C ASN A 216 0.98 4.32 17.34
N VAL A 217 1.25 5.18 16.36
CA VAL A 217 1.57 6.60 16.58
C VAL A 217 0.51 7.45 15.89
N LYS A 218 0.02 8.48 16.60
CA LYS A 218 -0.96 9.42 16.07
C LYS A 218 -0.46 10.04 14.76
N ASN A 219 -1.33 10.06 13.74
CA ASN A 219 -1.00 10.62 12.44
C ASN A 219 -2.08 11.62 12.01
N ASP A 220 -1.88 12.89 12.33
CA ASP A 220 -2.87 13.95 12.08
C ASP A 220 -3.27 14.07 10.59
N LYS A 221 -2.37 13.72 9.66
CA LYS A 221 -2.64 13.74 8.21
C LYS A 221 -3.59 12.61 7.80
N LEU A 222 -3.41 11.42 8.36
CA LEU A 222 -4.34 10.31 8.18
C LEU A 222 -5.67 10.61 8.88
N ASP A 223 -5.63 11.11 10.10
CA ASP A 223 -6.83 11.42 10.89
C ASP A 223 -7.73 12.41 10.14
N ALA A 224 -7.16 13.38 9.43
CA ALA A 224 -7.86 14.38 8.64
C ALA A 224 -8.54 13.87 7.35
N ILE A 225 -8.25 12.65 6.88
CA ILE A 225 -8.89 12.10 5.66
C ILE A 225 -10.31 11.65 6.02
N ASP A 226 -11.33 12.29 5.46
CA ASP A 226 -12.72 11.86 5.67
C ASP A 226 -13.03 10.62 4.82
N LEU A 227 -13.49 9.53 5.44
CA LEU A 227 -13.90 8.32 4.71
C LEU A 227 -15.32 8.44 4.15
N GLU A 228 -16.18 9.25 4.77
CA GLU A 228 -17.59 9.42 4.43
C GLU A 228 -17.83 10.52 3.39
N GLU A 229 -16.84 11.39 3.15
CA GLU A 229 -16.92 12.43 2.11
C GLU A 229 -17.24 11.81 0.74
N SER A 230 -18.37 12.23 0.15
CA SER A 230 -18.82 11.76 -1.17
C SER A 230 -17.82 12.10 -2.27
N LEU A 231 -17.58 11.15 -3.17
CA LEU A 231 -16.68 11.35 -4.30
C LEU A 231 -17.44 11.95 -5.47
N ILE A 232 -17.00 13.11 -5.93
CA ILE A 232 -17.56 13.78 -7.11
C ILE A 232 -16.61 13.54 -8.29
N ASN A 233 -17.12 13.00 -9.40
CA ASN A 233 -16.35 12.91 -10.63
C ASN A 233 -16.70 14.09 -11.56
N PRO A 234 -15.89 15.16 -11.60
CA PRO A 234 -16.19 16.36 -12.40
C PRO A 234 -16.07 16.13 -13.92
N LYS A 235 -15.83 14.89 -14.37
CA LYS A 235 -15.68 14.49 -15.77
C LYS A 235 -16.77 13.52 -16.25
N ALA A 236 -17.82 13.29 -15.44
CA ALA A 236 -18.96 12.44 -15.80
C ALA A 236 -19.93 13.15 -16.76
#